data_AF-A0A2D0R4T1-F1
#
_entry.id   AF-A0A2D0R4T1-F1
#
_cell.length_a   1.000
_cell.length_b   1.000
_cell.length_c   1.000
_cell.angle_alpha   90.00
_cell.angle_beta   90.00
_cell.angle_gamma   90.00
#
_symmetry.space_group_name_H-M   'P 1'
#
loop_
_entity.id
_entity.type
_entity.pdbx_description
1 polymer ?
#
loop_
_entity_poly.entity_id
_entity_poly.type
_entity_poly.pdbx_seq_one_letter_code
_entity_poly.pdbx_strand_id
1 'polypeptide(L)'
;MNPNRSADIWTAPNTGPNHRVNQTQMGGNENDSTNQNTQPQGSRNPTHSDGYTMIPPNESRRDKLLRMSQKELEDHQRWKEEHRPGPIQLAPEKLGGDVSLSEVRQRQQVMNPQSKLQKKLKQQEMNRQKRQAEEEENQKKKAIQREKANILEMKKKREEERRRELYQQELLMKREAHLQRLEKSRSVPMAASSSAPASSWTRAHEYREARKAEDQVTLQQNKDEQRRKSQILEEKHKQEEEDRKRRMENEHLRVNLAFLDRLEARGSGSTSELLSCTPELGNVWQTEEPQDPASSPVSFPSELHTDSAAEEDTDIEWVVMKLQTKFPFCERKYLEDIASQCNGNYQQAYDLLNA
;
A
#
# COMPACT_ATOMS: atom_id res chain seq x y z
N MET A 1 -50.61 -26.98 -39.60
CA MET A 1 -50.94 -25.55 -39.56
C MET A 1 -49.71 -24.81 -40.04
N ASN A 2 -49.88 -24.07 -41.13
CA ASN A 2 -48.80 -23.40 -41.82
C ASN A 2 -48.18 -22.31 -40.93
N PRO A 3 -46.92 -21.97 -41.24
CA PRO A 3 -46.01 -21.12 -40.49
C PRO A 3 -45.98 -19.73 -41.12
N ASN A 4 -45.03 -18.90 -40.69
CA ASN A 4 -44.20 -18.06 -41.57
C ASN A 4 -43.39 -17.08 -40.71
N ARG A 5 -42.21 -16.59 -41.11
CA ARG A 5 -41.15 -16.99 -42.03
C ARG A 5 -40.18 -15.81 -41.99
N SER A 6 -38.89 -16.14 -41.92
CA SER A 6 -37.75 -15.56 -42.62
C SER A 6 -37.74 -14.08 -43.08
N ALA A 7 -36.55 -13.51 -42.84
CA ALA A 7 -35.68 -12.81 -43.79
C ALA A 7 -36.01 -11.37 -44.19
N ASP A 8 -34.96 -10.55 -44.03
CA ASP A 8 -34.40 -9.58 -44.97
C ASP A 8 -35.36 -8.92 -45.96
N ILE A 9 -35.38 -7.58 -45.96
CA ILE A 9 -35.13 -6.72 -47.13
C ILE A 9 -35.25 -5.24 -46.72
N TRP A 10 -34.16 -4.52 -47.00
CA TRP A 10 -34.04 -3.10 -47.35
C TRP A 10 -35.34 -2.30 -47.53
N THR A 11 -35.47 -1.15 -46.86
CA THR A 11 -35.89 0.11 -47.52
C THR A 11 -35.57 1.35 -46.67
N ALA A 12 -34.87 2.30 -47.28
CA ALA A 12 -34.76 3.69 -46.83
C ALA A 12 -36.06 4.48 -47.13
N PRO A 13 -36.18 5.73 -46.63
CA PRO A 13 -36.77 6.81 -47.40
C PRO A 13 -35.70 7.90 -47.64
N ASN A 14 -35.31 8.14 -48.89
CA ASN A 14 -35.85 9.18 -49.77
C ASN A 14 -35.64 10.60 -49.18
N THR A 15 -34.87 11.50 -49.79
CA THR A 15 -35.24 12.15 -51.05
C THR A 15 -34.00 12.81 -51.67
N GLY A 16 -33.71 12.46 -52.93
CA GLY A 16 -32.77 13.20 -53.79
C GLY A 16 -33.42 14.41 -54.47
N PRO A 17 -33.12 14.70 -55.73
CA PRO A 17 -32.08 15.66 -56.10
C PRO A 17 -32.63 16.84 -56.91
N ASN A 18 -31.87 17.94 -56.99
CA ASN A 18 -32.03 18.91 -58.08
C ASN A 18 -30.68 19.21 -58.71
N HIS A 19 -30.45 18.58 -59.85
CA HIS A 19 -29.61 19.09 -60.93
C HIS A 19 -30.52 19.78 -61.95
N ARG A 20 -30.31 21.08 -62.18
CA ARG A 20 -30.55 21.83 -63.44
C ARG A 20 -30.21 23.31 -63.14
N VAL A 21 -29.49 24.08 -63.96
CA VAL A 21 -29.45 24.15 -65.42
C VAL A 21 -28.09 24.71 -65.88
N ASN A 22 -27.54 24.12 -66.95
CA ASN A 22 -26.45 24.65 -67.78
C ASN A 22 -26.79 25.99 -68.44
N GLN A 23 -25.82 26.91 -68.53
CA GLN A 23 -25.58 27.54 -69.82
C GLN A 23 -24.13 28.01 -69.98
N THR A 24 -23.45 27.33 -70.91
CA THR A 24 -22.17 27.65 -71.51
C THR A 24 -22.19 29.01 -72.19
N GLN A 25 -21.17 29.84 -71.97
CA GLN A 25 -20.57 30.59 -73.06
C GLN A 25 -19.05 30.64 -72.91
N MET A 26 -18.42 30.49 -74.06
CA MET A 26 -17.06 30.04 -74.31
C MET A 26 -16.04 31.18 -74.30
N GLY A 27 -14.78 30.80 -74.13
CA GLY A 27 -13.60 31.57 -74.55
C GLY A 27 -12.70 31.87 -73.35
N GLY A 28 -11.60 31.17 -73.09
CA GLY A 28 -10.73 30.39 -73.95
C GLY A 28 -9.32 30.92 -73.74
N ASN A 29 -8.48 30.20 -73.00
CA ASN A 29 -7.27 29.59 -73.56
C ASN A 29 -6.61 28.69 -72.52
N GLU A 30 -6.20 27.54 -73.01
CA GLU A 30 -5.57 26.44 -72.31
C GLU A 30 -4.13 26.81 -71.95
N ASN A 31 -3.72 26.48 -70.72
CA ASN A 31 -2.43 25.83 -70.44
C ASN A 31 -2.34 25.59 -68.93
N ASP A 32 -2.67 24.36 -68.57
CA ASP A 32 -2.11 23.72 -67.39
C ASP A 32 -0.59 23.64 -67.63
N SER A 33 0.15 24.57 -67.03
CA SER A 33 1.61 24.59 -67.07
C SER A 33 2.11 25.44 -65.92
N THR A 34 2.69 24.74 -64.94
CA THR A 34 4.00 25.06 -64.37
C THR A 34 4.34 26.55 -64.22
N ASN A 35 4.15 27.11 -63.03
CA ASN A 35 4.87 28.32 -62.61
C ASN A 35 5.52 28.04 -61.25
N GLN A 36 6.75 27.51 -61.26
CA GLN A 36 7.99 28.30 -61.31
C GLN A 36 8.09 29.22 -60.08
N ASN A 37 8.54 28.63 -58.97
CA ASN A 37 9.29 29.38 -57.98
C ASN A 37 10.65 29.69 -58.60
N THR A 38 10.71 30.79 -59.35
CA THR A 38 11.94 31.32 -59.95
C THR A 38 12.80 31.95 -58.85
N GLN A 39 13.35 31.11 -57.98
CA GLN A 39 14.60 31.45 -57.31
C GLN A 39 15.70 31.25 -58.35
N PRO A 40 16.59 32.23 -58.61
CA PRO A 40 17.65 32.06 -59.59
C PRO A 40 18.51 30.87 -59.18
N GLN A 41 18.32 29.76 -59.90
CA GLN A 41 19.17 28.58 -59.87
C GLN A 41 20.49 28.99 -60.53
N GLY A 42 21.32 29.74 -59.81
CA GLY A 42 22.75 29.76 -60.08
C GLY A 42 23.22 28.32 -59.89
N SER A 43 23.65 27.69 -60.98
CA SER A 43 23.98 26.27 -61.11
C SER A 43 24.77 25.71 -59.90
N ARG A 44 24.06 25.18 -58.90
CA ARG A 44 24.65 24.53 -57.73
C ARG A 44 24.88 23.06 -58.08
N ASN A 45 25.79 22.82 -59.01
CA ASN A 45 26.17 21.47 -59.40
C ASN A 45 26.98 20.85 -58.26
N PRO A 46 26.53 19.73 -57.66
CA PRO A 46 27.29 19.09 -56.59
C PRO A 46 28.63 18.58 -57.15
N THR A 47 29.75 18.97 -56.55
CA THR A 47 31.08 18.49 -56.94
C THR A 47 31.30 17.12 -56.31
N HIS A 48 31.58 16.09 -57.10
CA HIS A 48 31.80 14.74 -56.61
C HIS A 48 33.31 14.48 -56.53
N SER A 49 33.81 14.12 -55.36
CA SER A 49 35.22 13.78 -55.12
C SER A 49 35.29 12.40 -54.47
N ASP A 50 36.13 11.53 -55.02
CA ASP A 50 36.23 10.08 -54.79
C ASP A 50 35.77 9.59 -53.39
N GLY A 51 34.46 9.31 -53.27
CA GLY A 51 33.79 8.82 -52.05
C GLY A 51 32.73 9.72 -51.39
N TYR A 52 32.63 11.01 -51.75
CA TYR A 52 31.60 11.91 -51.21
C TYR A 52 31.18 13.04 -52.16
N THR A 53 29.97 13.57 -51.95
CA THR A 53 29.40 14.67 -52.75
C THR A 53 29.46 15.99 -51.96
N MET A 54 30.18 16.97 -52.47
CA MET A 54 30.21 18.33 -51.94
C MET A 54 29.10 19.17 -52.55
N ILE A 55 28.23 19.72 -51.69
CA ILE A 55 27.17 20.65 -52.11
C ILE A 55 27.54 22.06 -51.59
N PRO A 56 27.92 23.02 -52.46
CA PRO A 56 28.39 24.36 -52.05
C PRO A 56 27.34 25.11 -51.20
N PRO A 57 27.65 25.88 -50.15
CA PRO A 57 26.62 26.55 -49.34
C PRO A 57 25.62 27.41 -50.16
N ASN A 58 24.35 27.48 -49.74
CA ASN A 58 23.37 28.37 -50.38
C ASN A 58 23.56 29.79 -49.83
N GLU A 59 24.25 30.63 -50.60
CA GLU A 59 24.59 32.01 -50.21
C GLU A 59 23.34 32.85 -49.90
N SER A 60 22.25 32.73 -50.65
CA SER A 60 21.00 33.46 -50.36
C SER A 60 20.40 33.06 -49.00
N ARG A 61 20.40 31.76 -48.68
CA ARG A 61 19.96 31.27 -47.36
C ARG A 61 20.91 31.71 -46.26
N ARG A 62 22.22 31.74 -46.53
CA ARG A 62 23.26 32.19 -45.60
C ARG A 62 23.13 33.68 -45.31
N ASP A 63 22.99 34.52 -46.32
CA ASP A 63 22.81 35.97 -46.18
C ASP A 63 21.52 36.31 -45.43
N LYS A 64 20.43 35.57 -45.70
CA LYS A 64 19.19 35.68 -44.92
C LYS A 64 19.43 35.36 -43.45
N LEU A 65 20.17 34.29 -43.16
CA LEU A 65 20.50 33.88 -41.79
C LEU A 65 21.38 34.91 -41.08
N LEU A 66 22.38 35.48 -41.79
CA LEU A 66 23.24 36.53 -41.27
C LEU A 66 22.45 37.80 -40.96
N ARG A 67 21.53 38.21 -41.84
CA ARG A 67 20.67 39.37 -41.62
C ARG A 67 19.72 39.18 -40.43
N MET A 68 19.14 37.99 -40.28
CA MET A 68 18.29 37.67 -39.12
C MET A 68 19.11 37.68 -37.82
N SER A 69 20.29 37.04 -37.82
CA SER A 69 21.21 37.03 -36.68
C SER A 69 21.60 38.44 -36.24
N GLN A 70 21.95 39.31 -37.19
CA GLN A 70 22.31 40.69 -36.88
C GLN A 70 21.12 41.47 -36.30
N LYS A 71 19.92 41.29 -36.88
CA LYS A 71 18.71 41.93 -36.37
C LYS A 71 18.36 41.45 -34.95
N GLU A 72 18.43 40.15 -34.70
CA GLU A 72 18.17 39.56 -33.38
C GLU A 72 19.18 40.06 -32.33
N LEU A 73 20.45 40.23 -32.71
CA LEU A 73 21.47 40.80 -31.82
C LEU A 73 21.14 42.24 -31.43
N GLU A 74 20.73 43.07 -32.40
CA GLU A 74 20.32 44.45 -32.15
C GLU A 74 19.04 44.52 -31.30
N ASP A 75 18.05 43.66 -31.57
CA ASP A 75 16.82 43.57 -30.78
C ASP A 75 17.12 43.19 -29.31
N HIS A 76 18.02 42.23 -29.09
CA HIS A 76 18.44 41.83 -27.76
C HIS A 76 19.24 42.91 -27.02
N GLN A 77 20.07 43.69 -27.73
CA GLN A 77 20.76 44.85 -27.15
C GLN A 77 19.77 45.94 -26.73
N ARG A 78 18.81 46.29 -27.60
CA ARG A 78 17.73 47.22 -27.24
C ARG A 78 16.94 46.75 -26.02
N TRP A 79 16.56 45.47 -25.99
CA TRP A 79 15.86 44.91 -24.84
C TRP A 79 16.69 45.05 -23.55
N LYS A 80 17.99 44.75 -23.60
CA LYS A 80 18.88 44.92 -22.44
C LYS A 80 18.99 46.37 -21.97
N GLU A 81 18.99 47.32 -22.90
CA GLU A 81 19.04 48.75 -22.57
C GLU A 81 17.72 49.25 -21.99
N GLU A 82 16.59 48.85 -22.58
CA GLU A 82 15.24 49.15 -22.10
C GLU A 82 14.97 48.56 -20.71
N HIS A 83 15.51 47.37 -20.43
CA HIS A 83 15.34 46.65 -19.16
C HIS A 83 16.54 46.84 -18.23
N ARG A 84 17.47 47.74 -18.55
CA ARG A 84 18.60 48.03 -17.68
C ARG A 84 18.07 48.77 -16.45
N PRO A 85 18.20 48.21 -15.23
CA PRO A 85 17.86 48.96 -14.03
C PRO A 85 18.74 50.22 -13.98
N GLY A 86 18.12 51.36 -13.71
CA GLY A 86 18.82 52.64 -13.65
C GLY A 86 19.91 52.66 -12.56
N PRO A 87 20.86 53.62 -12.61
CA PRO A 87 21.88 53.76 -11.60
C PRO A 87 21.24 53.97 -10.21
N ILE A 88 21.43 53.00 -9.31
CA ILE A 88 20.93 53.09 -7.94
C ILE A 88 21.88 54.01 -7.16
N GLN A 89 21.44 55.24 -6.90
CA GLN A 89 22.18 56.23 -6.09
C GLN A 89 21.76 56.19 -4.60
N LEU A 90 21.41 55.01 -4.09
CA LEU A 90 21.13 54.83 -2.67
C LEU A 90 22.41 54.38 -1.97
N ALA A 91 22.72 55.00 -0.83
CA ALA A 91 23.74 54.46 0.05
C ALA A 91 23.31 53.04 0.44
N PRO A 92 24.20 52.03 0.36
CA PRO A 92 23.83 50.66 0.67
C PRO A 92 23.34 50.59 2.11
N GLU A 93 22.05 50.31 2.26
CA GLU A 93 21.43 50.05 3.55
C GLU A 93 22.03 48.75 4.09
N LYS A 94 22.45 48.75 5.35
CA LYS A 94 22.91 47.53 6.02
C LYS A 94 21.70 46.63 6.24
N LEU A 95 21.34 45.85 5.22
CA LEU A 95 20.38 44.76 5.32
C LEU A 95 21.03 43.64 6.16
N GLY A 96 20.95 43.74 7.49
CA GLY A 96 21.38 42.67 8.37
C GLY A 96 21.55 43.06 9.83
N GLY A 97 20.67 42.49 10.67
CA GLY A 97 20.85 42.27 12.10
C GLY A 97 21.10 43.52 12.95
N ASP A 98 20.04 44.09 13.50
CA ASP A 98 20.09 45.13 14.55
C ASP A 98 20.82 44.67 15.83
N VAL A 99 21.13 43.38 15.89
CA VAL A 99 21.65 42.66 17.04
C VAL A 99 23.09 42.25 16.77
N SER A 100 23.98 42.59 17.70
CA SER A 100 25.38 42.17 17.64
C SER A 100 25.50 40.64 17.56
N LEU A 101 26.47 40.14 16.79
CA LEU A 101 26.78 38.71 16.67
C LEU A 101 26.97 38.04 18.04
N SER A 102 27.53 38.78 19.00
CA SER A 102 27.73 38.32 20.39
C SER A 102 26.41 38.05 21.11
N GLU A 103 25.43 38.93 20.96
CA GLU A 103 24.10 38.80 21.56
C GLU A 103 23.29 37.67 20.88
N VAL A 104 23.38 37.53 19.56
CA VAL A 104 22.77 36.40 18.84
C VAL A 104 23.35 35.07 19.34
N ARG A 105 24.68 35.00 19.52
CA ARG A 105 25.36 33.81 20.03
C ARG A 105 24.94 33.48 21.47
N GLN A 106 24.81 34.49 22.33
CA GLN A 106 24.31 34.31 23.70
C GLN A 106 22.87 33.82 23.72
N ARG A 107 21.98 34.43 22.92
CA ARG A 107 20.57 34.00 22.79
C ARG A 107 20.50 32.55 22.30
N GLN A 108 21.32 32.18 21.33
CA GLN A 108 21.35 30.81 20.82
C GLN A 108 21.85 29.80 21.85
N GLN A 109 22.85 30.17 22.67
CA GLN A 109 23.32 29.34 23.78
C GLN A 109 22.23 29.09 24.83
N VAL A 110 21.35 30.07 25.10
CA VAL A 110 20.26 29.94 26.07
C VAL A 110 19.03 29.24 25.48
N MET A 111 18.66 29.54 24.24
CA MET A 111 17.46 29.02 23.59
C MET A 111 17.59 27.54 23.21
N ASN A 112 18.79 27.09 22.81
CA ASN A 112 19.00 25.71 22.38
C ASN A 112 18.67 24.68 23.50
N PRO A 113 19.18 24.83 24.74
CA PRO A 113 18.80 23.95 25.85
C PRO A 113 17.31 23.99 26.19
N GLN A 114 16.70 25.19 26.22
CA GLN A 114 15.28 25.34 26.54
C GLN A 114 14.37 24.69 25.49
N SER A 115 14.69 24.87 24.20
CA SER A 115 13.98 24.24 23.09
C SER A 115 14.11 22.71 23.14
N LYS A 116 15.30 22.19 23.42
CA LYS A 116 15.54 20.75 23.62
C LYS A 116 14.68 20.20 24.77
N LEU A 117 14.64 20.89 25.91
CA LEU A 117 13.81 20.48 27.05
C LEU A 117 12.32 20.49 26.73
N GLN A 118 11.83 21.55 26.09
CA GLN A 118 10.42 21.66 25.70
C GLN A 118 10.01 20.55 24.72
N LYS A 119 10.89 20.22 23.75
CA LYS A 119 10.66 19.09 22.83
C LYS A 119 10.58 17.76 23.58
N LYS A 120 11.48 17.52 24.55
CA LYS A 120 11.44 16.31 25.38
C LYS A 120 10.13 16.19 26.16
N LEU A 121 9.66 17.28 26.78
CA LEU A 121 8.40 17.30 27.51
C LEU A 121 7.20 17.02 26.59
N LYS A 122 7.15 17.66 25.41
CA LYS A 122 6.10 17.40 24.41
C LYS A 122 6.11 15.94 23.95
N GLN A 123 7.28 15.38 23.68
CA GLN A 123 7.40 13.98 23.28
C GLN A 123 6.94 13.02 24.39
N GLN A 124 7.32 13.30 25.63
CA GLN A 124 6.91 12.49 26.78
C GLN A 124 5.39 12.54 26.98
N GLU A 125 4.77 13.70 26.84
CA GLU A 125 3.32 13.85 26.94
C GLU A 125 2.60 13.09 25.83
N MET A 126 3.04 13.23 24.58
CA MET A 126 2.49 12.47 23.45
C MET A 126 2.63 10.96 23.66
N ASN A 127 3.78 10.50 24.14
CA ASN A 127 3.99 9.09 24.44
C ASN A 127 3.09 8.59 25.58
N ARG A 128 2.87 9.41 26.61
CA ARG A 128 1.98 9.10 27.72
C ARG A 128 0.53 8.99 27.25
N GLN A 129 0.06 9.93 26.44
CA GLN A 129 -1.28 9.90 25.86
C GLN A 129 -1.48 8.69 24.94
N LYS A 130 -0.49 8.37 24.10
CA LYS A 130 -0.53 7.18 23.23
C LYS A 130 -0.68 5.90 24.06
N ARG A 131 0.08 5.77 25.14
CA ARG A 131 -0.01 4.62 26.06
C ARG A 131 -1.37 4.53 26.75
N GLN A 132 -1.91 5.67 27.22
CA GLN A 132 -3.23 5.71 27.84
C GLN A 132 -4.34 5.31 26.87
N ALA A 133 -4.31 5.82 25.64
CA ALA A 133 -5.28 5.44 24.61
C ALA A 133 -5.23 3.94 24.28
N GLU A 134 -4.03 3.37 24.17
CA GLU A 134 -3.84 1.93 23.97
C GLU A 134 -4.36 1.11 25.16
N GLU A 135 -4.10 1.54 26.39
CA GLU A 135 -4.62 0.89 27.60
C GLU A 135 -6.16 0.96 27.66
N GLU A 136 -6.78 2.08 27.31
CA GLU A 136 -8.24 2.22 27.24
C GLU A 136 -8.84 1.31 26.18
N GLU A 137 -8.24 1.23 25.00
CA GLU A 137 -8.68 0.32 23.94
C GLU A 137 -8.55 -1.14 24.39
N ASN A 138 -7.44 -1.48 25.06
CA ASN A 138 -7.24 -2.80 25.63
C ASN A 138 -8.31 -3.14 26.68
N GLN A 139 -8.67 -2.18 27.53
CA GLN A 139 -9.75 -2.33 28.50
C GLN A 139 -11.10 -2.51 27.83
N LYS A 140 -11.41 -1.76 26.76
CA LYS A 140 -12.63 -1.93 25.95
C LYS A 140 -12.70 -3.33 25.34
N LYS A 141 -11.61 -3.80 24.71
CA LYS A 141 -11.49 -5.15 24.15
C LYS A 141 -11.75 -6.22 25.23
N LYS A 142 -11.17 -6.07 26.42
CA LYS A 142 -11.40 -6.95 27.57
C LYS A 142 -12.85 -6.92 28.06
N ALA A 143 -13.47 -5.75 28.15
CA ALA A 143 -14.86 -5.60 28.57
C ALA A 143 -15.82 -6.30 27.58
N ILE A 144 -15.61 -6.12 26.28
CA ILE A 144 -16.37 -6.80 25.23
C ILE A 144 -16.23 -8.33 25.35
N GLN A 145 -15.02 -8.83 25.59
CA GLN A 145 -14.80 -10.27 25.78
C GLN A 145 -15.51 -10.81 27.03
N ARG A 146 -15.48 -10.06 28.14
CA ARG A 146 -16.21 -10.42 29.37
C ARG A 146 -17.72 -10.44 29.15
N GLU A 147 -18.26 -9.47 28.42
CA GLU A 147 -19.68 -9.41 28.07
C GLU A 147 -20.07 -10.60 27.19
N LYS A 148 -19.30 -10.89 26.14
CA LYS A 148 -19.51 -12.08 25.29
C LYS A 148 -19.50 -13.37 26.10
N ALA A 149 -18.57 -13.50 27.06
CA ALA A 149 -18.50 -14.64 27.96
C ALA A 149 -19.75 -14.73 28.86
N ASN A 150 -20.22 -13.61 29.40
CA ASN A 150 -21.43 -13.56 30.24
C ASN A 150 -22.68 -13.94 29.44
N ILE A 151 -22.86 -13.38 28.24
CA ILE A 151 -23.98 -13.72 27.35
C ILE A 151 -23.98 -15.22 27.04
N LEU A 152 -22.81 -15.78 26.73
CA LEU A 152 -22.66 -17.21 26.45
C LEU A 152 -23.02 -18.06 27.69
N GLU A 153 -22.54 -17.67 28.88
CA GLU A 153 -22.85 -18.34 30.13
C GLU A 153 -24.37 -18.32 30.43
N MET A 154 -25.00 -17.17 30.26
CA MET A 154 -26.45 -17.01 30.47
C MET A 154 -27.25 -17.84 29.47
N LYS A 155 -26.82 -17.92 28.21
CA LYS A 155 -27.45 -18.80 27.20
C LYS A 155 -27.32 -20.27 27.61
N LYS A 156 -26.15 -20.70 28.06
CA LYS A 156 -25.89 -22.07 28.53
C LYS A 156 -26.74 -22.41 29.75
N LYS A 157 -26.87 -21.50 30.72
CA LYS A 157 -27.74 -21.70 31.89
C LYS A 157 -29.20 -21.91 31.50
N ARG A 158 -29.75 -21.08 30.60
CA ARG A 158 -31.12 -21.24 30.10
C ARG A 158 -31.35 -22.56 29.36
N GLU A 159 -30.37 -23.02 28.59
CA GLU A 159 -30.45 -24.31 27.92
C GLU A 159 -30.39 -25.48 28.91
N GLU A 160 -29.52 -25.39 29.91
CA GLU A 160 -29.42 -26.39 30.95
C GLU A 160 -30.68 -26.47 31.80
N GLU A 161 -31.31 -25.34 32.11
CA GLU A 161 -32.61 -25.28 32.78
C GLU A 161 -33.69 -25.97 31.94
N ARG A 162 -33.81 -25.65 30.64
CA ARG A 162 -34.73 -26.37 29.74
C ARG A 162 -34.45 -27.88 29.71
N ARG A 163 -33.19 -28.28 29.68
CA ARG A 163 -32.80 -29.70 29.73
C ARG A 163 -33.21 -30.35 31.04
N ARG A 164 -33.06 -29.65 32.17
CA ARG A 164 -33.50 -30.11 33.50
C ARG A 164 -35.02 -30.26 33.54
N GLU A 165 -35.77 -29.29 33.03
CA GLU A 165 -37.23 -29.36 32.97
C GLU A 165 -37.73 -30.54 32.15
N LEU A 166 -37.18 -30.74 30.95
CA LEU A 166 -37.52 -31.90 30.11
C LEU A 166 -37.21 -33.22 30.81
N TYR A 167 -36.04 -33.30 31.47
CA TYR A 167 -35.67 -34.48 32.25
C TYR A 167 -36.63 -34.74 33.41
N GLN A 168 -37.05 -33.68 34.12
CA GLN A 168 -38.06 -33.79 35.19
C GLN A 168 -39.40 -34.28 34.65
N GLN A 169 -39.87 -33.74 33.52
CA GLN A 169 -41.09 -34.21 32.87
C GLN A 169 -40.98 -35.69 32.47
N GLU A 170 -39.86 -36.09 31.88
CA GLU A 170 -39.61 -37.50 31.51
C GLU A 170 -39.63 -38.42 32.74
N LEU A 171 -39.03 -37.99 33.87
CA LEU A 171 -39.08 -38.74 35.13
C LEU A 171 -40.52 -38.90 35.64
N LEU A 172 -41.33 -37.85 35.58
CA LEU A 172 -42.74 -37.90 35.97
C LEU A 172 -43.53 -38.86 35.06
N MET A 173 -43.38 -38.74 33.74
CA MET A 173 -44.04 -39.64 32.78
C MET A 173 -43.63 -41.10 32.99
N LYS A 174 -42.35 -41.37 33.24
CA LYS A 174 -41.87 -42.73 33.57
C LYS A 174 -42.46 -43.24 34.87
N ARG A 175 -42.55 -42.38 35.90
CA ARG A 175 -43.18 -42.72 37.19
C ARG A 175 -44.65 -43.09 36.99
N GLU A 176 -45.40 -42.29 36.23
CA GLU A 176 -46.80 -42.56 35.93
C GLU A 176 -46.98 -43.84 35.10
N ALA A 177 -46.18 -44.03 34.05
CA ALA A 177 -46.21 -45.25 33.24
C ALA A 177 -45.90 -46.51 34.07
N HIS A 178 -45.02 -46.40 35.06
CA HIS A 178 -44.75 -47.48 36.01
C HIS A 178 -45.95 -47.77 36.92
N LEU A 179 -46.60 -46.74 37.47
CA LEU A 179 -47.81 -46.90 38.27
C LEU A 179 -48.95 -47.53 37.46
N GLN A 180 -49.19 -47.04 36.24
CA GLN A 180 -50.18 -47.62 35.32
C GLN A 180 -49.86 -49.09 35.00
N ARG A 181 -48.58 -49.43 34.81
CA ARG A 181 -48.15 -50.82 34.61
C ARG A 181 -48.49 -51.68 35.83
N LEU A 182 -48.21 -51.20 37.05
CA LEU A 182 -48.52 -51.91 38.29
C LEU A 182 -50.03 -52.14 38.43
N GLU A 183 -50.84 -51.12 38.19
CA GLU A 183 -52.31 -51.21 38.20
C GLU A 183 -52.82 -52.22 37.17
N LYS A 184 -52.28 -52.20 35.94
CA LYS A 184 -52.61 -53.19 34.89
C LYS A 184 -52.22 -54.60 35.32
N SER A 185 -51.01 -54.81 35.85
CA SER A 185 -50.53 -56.12 36.30
C SER A 185 -51.25 -56.67 37.55
N ARG A 186 -51.94 -55.82 38.33
CA ARG A 186 -52.82 -56.28 39.42
C ARG A 186 -54.13 -56.88 38.90
N SER A 187 -54.51 -56.60 37.66
CA SER A 187 -55.73 -57.09 37.01
C SER A 187 -55.56 -58.38 36.18
N VAL A 188 -54.33 -58.93 36.10
CA VAL A 188 -54.01 -60.14 35.32
C VAL A 188 -53.20 -61.10 36.21
N PRO A 189 -53.58 -62.38 36.37
CA PRO A 189 -52.81 -63.31 37.21
C PRO A 189 -51.42 -63.57 36.58
N MET A 190 -50.37 -63.29 37.34
CA MET A 190 -48.97 -63.48 36.94
C MET A 190 -48.64 -64.98 36.86
N ALA A 191 -48.46 -65.51 35.65
CA ALA A 191 -47.79 -66.79 35.44
C ALA A 191 -46.28 -66.62 35.73
N ALA A 192 -45.81 -67.25 36.80
CA ALA A 192 -44.41 -67.25 37.18
C ALA A 192 -43.59 -68.13 36.22
N SER A 193 -42.95 -67.50 35.25
CA SER A 193 -41.93 -68.12 34.40
C SER A 193 -40.63 -67.35 34.52
N SER A 194 -39.97 -67.45 35.67
CA SER A 194 -38.61 -66.94 35.88
C SER A 194 -37.58 -68.00 35.53
N SER A 195 -37.20 -68.09 34.27
CA SER A 195 -35.92 -68.67 33.86
C SER A 195 -35.58 -68.20 32.44
N ALA A 196 -35.14 -66.95 32.32
CA ALA A 196 -34.41 -66.47 31.14
C ALA A 196 -32.94 -66.26 31.54
N PRO A 197 -31.99 -66.66 30.69
CA PRO A 197 -30.58 -66.81 31.06
C PRO A 197 -29.92 -65.46 31.30
N ALA A 198 -29.07 -65.39 32.33
CA ALA A 198 -28.26 -64.22 32.72
C ALA A 198 -27.35 -63.64 31.59
N SER A 199 -27.34 -64.26 30.41
CA SER A 199 -26.50 -63.90 29.26
C SER A 199 -26.88 -62.58 28.57
N SER A 200 -28.16 -62.16 28.57
CA SER A 200 -28.58 -60.96 27.82
C SER A 200 -28.17 -59.64 28.49
N TRP A 201 -28.24 -59.57 29.83
CA TRP A 201 -27.81 -58.41 30.61
C TRP A 201 -26.29 -58.24 30.62
N THR A 202 -25.55 -59.35 30.72
CA THR A 202 -24.08 -59.35 30.62
C THR A 202 -23.63 -58.83 29.25
N ARG A 203 -24.22 -59.33 28.16
CA ARG A 203 -23.91 -58.87 26.80
C ARG A 203 -24.26 -57.39 26.58
N ALA A 204 -25.36 -56.91 27.17
CA ALA A 204 -25.75 -55.50 27.12
C ALA A 204 -24.82 -54.60 27.96
N HIS A 205 -24.25 -55.12 29.05
CA HIS A 205 -23.27 -54.41 29.86
C HIS A 205 -21.92 -54.31 29.13
N GLU A 206 -21.44 -55.42 28.58
CA GLU A 206 -20.21 -55.47 27.76
C GLU A 206 -20.29 -54.50 26.57
N TYR A 207 -21.43 -54.43 25.88
CA TYR A 207 -21.64 -53.48 24.79
C TYR A 207 -21.55 -52.01 25.24
N ARG A 208 -22.09 -51.68 26.43
CA ARG A 208 -22.00 -50.32 26.99
C ARG A 208 -20.58 -49.98 27.41
N GLU A 209 -19.87 -50.93 27.99
CA GLU A 209 -18.47 -50.74 28.40
C GLU A 209 -17.54 -50.61 27.19
N ALA A 210 -17.75 -51.40 26.13
CA ALA A 210 -17.02 -51.26 24.86
C ALA A 210 -17.21 -49.86 24.25
N ARG A 211 -18.46 -49.36 24.20
CA ARG A 211 -18.76 -47.99 23.74
C ARG A 211 -18.06 -46.91 24.58
N LYS A 212 -18.04 -47.05 25.91
CA LYS A 212 -17.31 -46.11 26.78
C LYS A 212 -15.80 -46.16 26.55
N ALA A 213 -15.23 -47.36 26.33
CA ALA A 213 -13.82 -47.52 26.06
C ALA A 213 -13.44 -46.89 24.71
N GLU A 214 -14.25 -47.04 23.67
CA GLU A 214 -14.10 -46.36 22.38
C GLU A 214 -14.17 -44.83 22.53
N ASP A 215 -15.16 -44.31 23.26
CA ASP A 215 -15.29 -42.88 23.57
C ASP A 215 -14.07 -42.36 24.37
N GLN A 216 -13.50 -43.16 25.25
CA GLN A 216 -12.31 -42.81 26.02
C GLN A 216 -11.05 -42.75 25.15
N VAL A 217 -10.89 -43.70 24.21
CA VAL A 217 -9.78 -43.71 23.25
C VAL A 217 -9.87 -42.50 22.33
N THR A 218 -11.04 -42.18 21.78
CA THR A 218 -11.23 -41.00 20.92
C THR A 218 -10.98 -39.70 21.67
N LEU A 219 -11.43 -39.58 22.93
CA LEU A 219 -11.12 -38.43 23.78
C LEU A 219 -9.61 -38.28 24.03
N GLN A 220 -8.91 -39.39 24.23
CA GLN A 220 -7.47 -39.38 24.42
C GLN A 220 -6.73 -38.96 23.14
N GLN A 221 -7.12 -39.48 21.98
CA GLN A 221 -6.59 -39.07 20.68
C GLN A 221 -6.77 -37.57 20.44
N ASN A 222 -7.97 -37.04 20.69
CA ASN A 222 -8.26 -35.60 20.54
C ASN A 222 -7.39 -34.73 21.47
N LYS A 223 -7.13 -35.18 22.70
CA LYS A 223 -6.21 -34.49 23.63
C LYS A 223 -4.78 -34.48 23.11
N ASP A 224 -4.31 -35.60 22.59
CA ASP A 224 -2.95 -35.72 22.07
C ASP A 224 -2.77 -34.92 20.78
N GLU A 225 -3.78 -34.86 19.91
CA GLU A 225 -3.82 -33.95 18.77
C GLU A 225 -3.76 -32.48 19.18
N GLN A 226 -4.52 -32.09 20.21
CA GLN A 226 -4.49 -30.72 20.72
C GLN A 226 -3.11 -30.36 21.27
N ARG A 227 -2.44 -31.29 21.97
CA ARG A 227 -1.05 -31.11 22.43
C ARG A 227 -0.09 -30.95 21.26
N ARG A 228 -0.20 -31.79 20.22
CA ARG A 228 0.63 -31.67 19.01
C ARG A 228 0.42 -30.33 18.30
N LYS A 229 -0.83 -29.90 18.15
CA LYS A 229 -1.15 -28.59 17.56
C LYS A 229 -0.56 -27.44 18.39
N SER A 230 -0.66 -27.51 19.71
CA SER A 230 -0.05 -26.54 20.63
C SER A 230 1.48 -26.51 20.47
N GLN A 231 2.11 -27.67 20.40
CA GLN A 231 3.57 -27.79 20.26
C GLN A 231 4.06 -27.20 18.94
N ILE A 232 3.37 -27.48 17.82
CA ILE A 232 3.71 -26.93 16.51
C ILE A 232 3.56 -25.39 16.51
N LEU A 233 2.51 -24.87 17.14
CA LEU A 233 2.28 -23.42 17.22
C LEU A 233 3.36 -22.72 18.06
N GLU A 234 3.73 -23.31 19.19
CA GLU A 234 4.80 -22.81 20.06
C GLU A 234 6.16 -22.82 19.36
N GLU A 235 6.48 -23.90 18.64
CA GLU A 235 7.70 -24.01 17.85
C GLU A 235 7.78 -22.98 16.73
N LYS A 236 6.67 -22.74 16.02
CA LYS A 236 6.59 -21.66 15.01
C LYS A 236 6.85 -20.28 15.60
N HIS A 237 6.21 -19.98 16.73
CA HIS A 237 6.42 -18.71 17.42
C HIS A 237 7.88 -18.55 17.88
N LYS A 238 8.48 -19.61 18.41
CA LYS A 238 9.90 -19.62 18.81
C LYS A 238 10.82 -19.39 17.61
N GLN A 239 10.57 -20.06 16.49
CA GLN A 239 11.36 -19.88 15.26
C GLN A 239 11.28 -18.44 14.75
N GLU A 240 10.08 -17.84 14.74
CA GLU A 240 9.89 -16.45 14.33
C GLU A 240 10.64 -15.47 15.23
N GLU A 241 10.61 -15.69 16.55
CA GLU A 241 11.36 -14.87 17.51
C GLU A 241 12.88 -15.02 17.33
N GLU A 242 13.38 -16.24 17.09
CA GLU A 242 14.77 -16.50 16.78
C GLU A 242 15.19 -15.82 15.45
N ASP A 243 14.37 -15.88 14.42
CA ASP A 243 14.63 -15.22 13.13
C ASP A 243 14.60 -13.69 13.26
N ARG A 244 13.72 -13.15 14.10
CA ARG A 244 13.72 -11.72 14.45
C ARG A 244 15.02 -11.33 15.15
N LYS A 245 15.49 -12.15 16.10
CA LYS A 245 16.74 -11.92 16.82
C LYS A 245 17.95 -12.01 15.89
N ARG A 246 18.03 -13.03 15.03
CA ARG A 246 19.09 -13.19 14.03
C ARG A 246 19.14 -12.01 13.06
N ARG A 247 18.00 -11.51 12.60
CA ARG A 247 17.93 -10.31 11.73
C ARG A 247 18.47 -9.08 12.45
N MET A 248 18.09 -8.88 13.70
CA MET A 248 18.63 -7.79 14.52
C MET A 248 20.14 -7.93 14.69
N GLU A 249 20.64 -9.11 15.07
CA GLU A 249 22.09 -9.34 15.22
C GLU A 249 22.85 -9.11 13.90
N ASN A 250 22.31 -9.56 12.77
CA ASN A 250 22.90 -9.32 11.45
C ASN A 250 22.93 -7.83 11.09
N GLU A 251 21.86 -7.09 11.41
CA GLU A 251 21.80 -5.65 11.21
C GLU A 251 22.83 -4.91 12.06
N HIS A 252 22.99 -5.31 13.33
CA HIS A 252 24.05 -4.78 14.21
C HIS A 252 25.45 -5.04 13.62
N LEU A 253 25.72 -6.25 13.13
CA LEU A 253 26.99 -6.57 12.46
C LEU A 253 27.19 -5.73 11.19
N ARG A 254 26.15 -5.57 10.38
CA ARG A 254 26.18 -4.78 9.14
C ARG A 254 26.50 -3.31 9.41
N VAL A 255 25.82 -2.70 10.38
CA VAL A 255 26.05 -1.31 10.79
C VAL A 255 27.45 -1.14 11.38
N ASN A 256 27.90 -2.08 12.21
CA ASN A 256 29.26 -2.06 12.76
C ASN A 256 30.33 -2.16 11.68
N LEU A 257 30.16 -3.06 10.70
CA LEU A 257 31.07 -3.18 9.56
C LEU A 257 31.08 -1.91 8.71
N ALA A 258 29.91 -1.34 8.41
CA ALA A 258 29.82 -0.08 7.67
C ALA A 258 30.44 1.10 8.43
N PHE A 259 30.40 1.09 9.77
CA PHE A 259 31.08 2.07 10.60
C PHE A 259 32.60 1.95 10.49
N LEU A 260 33.14 0.73 10.56
CA LEU A 260 34.59 0.49 10.39
C LEU A 260 35.07 0.90 8.99
N ASP A 261 34.34 0.54 7.94
CA ASP A 261 34.66 0.91 6.56
C ASP A 261 34.71 2.45 6.39
N ARG A 262 33.77 3.17 7.00
CA ARG A 262 33.79 4.65 7.03
C ARG A 262 35.00 5.20 7.79
N LEU A 263 35.44 4.55 8.87
CA LEU A 263 36.63 4.97 9.60
C LEU A 263 37.90 4.71 8.78
N GLU A 264 38.02 3.57 8.12
CA GLU A 264 39.16 3.22 7.28
C GLU A 264 39.22 4.10 6.02
N ALA A 265 38.09 4.37 5.37
CA ALA A 265 38.01 5.32 4.26
C ALA A 265 38.44 6.74 4.68
N ARG A 266 38.12 7.13 5.92
CA ARG A 266 38.51 8.43 6.50
C ARG A 266 39.94 8.45 7.03
N GLY A 267 40.52 7.29 7.35
CA GLY A 267 41.91 7.11 7.77
C GLY A 267 42.89 6.86 6.62
N SER A 268 42.41 6.38 5.47
CA SER A 268 43.21 6.12 4.26
C SER A 268 43.18 7.28 3.26
N GLY A 269 42.30 8.26 3.47
CA GLY A 269 42.22 9.49 2.69
C GLY A 269 42.86 10.66 3.44
N SER A 270 44.10 10.99 3.07
CA SER A 270 44.80 12.23 3.42
C SER A 270 45.57 12.29 4.75
N THR A 271 46.79 11.77 4.71
CA THR A 271 47.92 12.36 5.44
C THR A 271 49.13 12.46 4.53
N SER A 272 49.17 13.50 3.71
CA SER A 272 50.39 14.23 3.32
C SER A 272 50.01 15.53 2.60
N GLU A 273 49.50 16.49 3.35
CA GLU A 273 49.87 17.91 3.22
C GLU A 273 49.17 18.71 4.33
N LEU A 274 49.82 18.76 5.51
CA LEU A 274 49.99 19.98 6.29
C LEU A 274 50.81 19.66 7.54
N LEU A 275 52.10 19.95 7.44
CA LEU A 275 52.96 20.20 8.59
C LEU A 275 52.56 21.55 9.20
N SER A 276 52.04 21.55 10.42
CA SER A 276 52.41 22.46 11.51
C SER A 276 51.45 22.31 12.70
N CYS A 277 51.84 21.51 13.71
CA CYS A 277 51.93 21.96 15.10
C CYS A 277 52.50 20.83 15.96
N THR A 278 53.47 21.19 16.80
CA THR A 278 54.22 20.35 17.76
C THR A 278 53.36 19.75 18.87
N PRO A 279 53.86 18.71 19.58
CA PRO A 279 53.10 17.94 20.55
C PRO A 279 53.25 18.51 21.97
N GLU A 280 52.20 18.45 22.77
CA GLU A 280 52.32 18.13 24.21
C GLU A 280 51.03 17.53 24.75
N LEU A 281 51.24 16.51 25.57
CA LEU A 281 50.27 15.63 26.20
C LEU A 281 49.34 16.35 27.17
N GLY A 282 48.09 15.87 27.22
CA GLY A 282 47.14 16.20 28.27
C GLY A 282 45.88 15.36 28.17
N ASN A 283 46.01 14.03 28.26
CA ASN A 283 44.88 13.11 28.31
C ASN A 283 44.01 13.40 29.54
N VAL A 284 42.77 13.82 29.32
CA VAL A 284 41.67 13.66 30.28
C VAL A 284 40.65 12.77 29.61
N TRP A 285 40.57 11.53 30.09
CA TRP A 285 39.51 10.60 29.75
C TRP A 285 38.18 11.17 30.28
N GLN A 286 37.32 11.64 29.39
CA GLN A 286 35.90 11.76 29.69
C GLN A 286 35.14 10.79 28.80
N THR A 287 34.54 9.82 29.49
CA THR A 287 33.53 8.90 29.00
C THR A 287 32.34 9.70 28.50
N GLU A 288 32.22 9.87 27.18
CA GLU A 288 30.95 10.23 26.56
C GLU A 288 30.45 9.07 25.68
N GLU A 289 29.35 8.52 26.19
CA GLU A 289 28.32 7.72 25.55
C GLU A 289 27.95 8.23 24.14
N PRO A 290 28.18 7.45 23.07
CA PRO A 290 27.73 7.82 21.75
C PRO A 290 26.22 7.62 21.60
N GLN A 291 25.50 8.75 21.59
CA GLN A 291 24.15 8.87 21.06
C GLN A 291 24.12 8.57 19.55
N ASP A 292 23.02 7.94 19.14
CA ASP A 292 22.58 7.71 17.77
C ASP A 292 22.69 8.92 16.83
N PRO A 293 23.23 8.75 15.61
CA PRO A 293 23.00 9.69 14.52
C PRO A 293 21.65 9.41 13.84
N ALA A 294 20.69 10.31 14.08
CA ALA A 294 19.52 10.46 13.22
C ALA A 294 19.90 11.08 11.87
N SER A 295 19.45 10.51 10.74
CA SER A 295 18.54 11.17 9.77
C SER A 295 18.46 10.48 8.40
N SER A 296 17.24 10.01 8.05
CA SER A 296 16.54 10.13 6.75
C SER A 296 17.06 9.38 5.50
N PRO A 297 16.24 9.12 4.45
CA PRO A 297 14.82 9.41 4.26
C PRO A 297 13.93 8.17 4.01
N VAL A 298 12.63 8.41 4.14
CA VAL A 298 11.51 7.46 4.04
C VAL A 298 11.48 6.70 2.70
N SER A 299 11.16 5.41 2.77
CA SER A 299 10.48 4.65 1.72
C SER A 299 9.60 3.59 2.39
N PHE A 300 8.29 3.83 2.43
CA PHE A 300 7.25 2.83 2.68
C PHE A 300 6.62 2.46 1.32
N PRO A 301 6.11 1.23 1.10
CA PRO A 301 4.82 0.83 1.69
C PRO A 301 4.60 -0.69 2.01
N SER A 302 3.51 -0.92 2.76
CA SER A 302 2.74 -2.17 3.02
C SER A 302 3.35 -3.19 4.01
N GLU A 303 2.63 -3.85 4.91
CA GLU A 303 1.20 -4.04 5.21
C GLU A 303 1.08 -4.80 6.56
N LEU A 304 -0.04 -4.67 7.29
CA LEU A 304 -0.77 -5.82 7.89
C LEU A 304 -2.09 -5.37 8.56
N HIS A 305 -3.16 -6.08 8.18
CA HIS A 305 -4.58 -5.97 8.52
C HIS A 305 -4.95 -6.03 10.01
N THR A 306 -6.06 -5.38 10.39
CA THR A 306 -7.21 -6.07 11.02
C THR A 306 -8.54 -5.29 10.89
N ASP A 307 -9.45 -5.84 10.10
CA ASP A 307 -10.93 -5.87 10.11
C ASP A 307 -11.75 -4.63 10.53
N SER A 308 -12.47 -4.03 9.55
CA SER A 308 -13.95 -3.93 9.54
C SER A 308 -14.48 -2.92 8.49
N ALA A 309 -15.15 -3.44 7.45
CA ALA A 309 -16.13 -2.80 6.56
C ALA A 309 -15.70 -1.68 5.58
N ALA A 310 -14.41 -1.36 5.47
CA ALA A 310 -13.88 -0.38 4.50
C ALA A 310 -12.82 -0.97 3.55
N GLU A 311 -12.75 -2.30 3.43
CA GLU A 311 -11.60 -2.99 2.81
C GLU A 311 -11.55 -2.91 1.27
N GLU A 312 -12.61 -2.44 0.60
CA GLU A 312 -12.56 -2.22 -0.85
C GLU A 312 -11.86 -0.89 -1.22
N ASP A 313 -11.91 0.13 -0.36
CA ASP A 313 -11.36 1.45 -0.66
C ASP A 313 -9.82 1.51 -0.60
N THR A 314 -9.21 0.72 0.31
CA THR A 314 -7.75 0.67 0.46
C THR A 314 -7.05 -0.02 -0.72
N ASP A 315 -7.69 -1.05 -1.28
CA ASP A 315 -7.17 -1.75 -2.46
C ASP A 315 -7.30 -0.87 -3.71
N ILE A 316 -8.40 -0.12 -3.84
CA ILE A 316 -8.60 0.85 -4.93
C ILE A 316 -7.57 1.99 -4.86
N GLU A 317 -7.32 2.56 -3.69
CA GLU A 317 -6.37 3.67 -3.55
C GLU A 317 -4.92 3.24 -3.87
N TRP A 318 -4.53 2.04 -3.48
CA TRP A 318 -3.22 1.48 -3.81
C TRP A 318 -3.06 1.26 -5.32
N VAL A 319 -4.09 0.74 -5.98
CA VAL A 319 -4.12 0.55 -7.45
C VAL A 319 -4.00 1.89 -8.17
N VAL A 320 -4.78 2.89 -7.76
CA VAL A 320 -4.74 4.25 -8.34
C VAL A 320 -3.35 4.86 -8.20
N MET A 321 -2.72 4.71 -7.03
CA MET A 321 -1.36 5.21 -6.79
C MET A 321 -0.32 4.54 -7.69
N LYS A 322 -0.43 3.22 -7.91
CA LYS A 322 0.45 2.48 -8.83
C LYS A 322 0.22 2.86 -10.29
N LEU A 323 -1.03 3.07 -10.70
CA LEU A 323 -1.38 3.52 -12.07
C LEU A 323 -0.92 4.95 -12.32
N GLN A 324 -1.06 5.87 -11.36
CA GLN A 324 -0.58 7.26 -11.47
C GLN A 324 0.95 7.32 -11.69
N THR A 325 1.68 6.34 -11.14
CA THR A 325 3.14 6.22 -11.35
C THR A 325 3.49 5.75 -12.76
N LYS A 326 2.63 4.94 -13.39
CA LYS A 326 2.83 4.38 -14.74
C LYS A 326 2.26 5.29 -15.85
N PHE A 327 1.21 6.04 -15.54
CA PHE A 327 0.53 6.96 -16.44
C PHE A 327 0.47 8.36 -15.80
N PRO A 328 1.59 9.11 -15.77
CA PRO A 328 1.65 10.42 -15.10
C PRO A 328 0.74 11.48 -15.74
N PHE A 329 0.35 11.27 -17.00
CA PHE A 329 -0.49 12.17 -17.78
C PHE A 329 -1.98 11.85 -17.68
N CYS A 330 -2.36 10.72 -17.04
CA CYS A 330 -3.76 10.36 -16.83
C CYS A 330 -4.32 11.07 -15.60
N GLU A 331 -5.53 11.60 -15.75
CA GLU A 331 -6.23 12.28 -14.66
C GLU A 331 -6.58 11.30 -13.54
N ARG A 332 -6.31 11.68 -12.30
CA ARG A 332 -6.50 10.81 -11.12
C ARG A 332 -7.91 10.24 -11.02
N LYS A 333 -8.93 11.06 -11.29
CA LYS A 333 -10.34 10.65 -11.27
C LYS A 333 -10.65 9.56 -12.29
N TYR A 334 -10.04 9.64 -13.46
CA TYR A 334 -10.19 8.62 -14.50
C TYR A 334 -9.55 7.28 -14.06
N LEU A 335 -8.43 7.32 -13.35
CA LEU A 335 -7.79 6.12 -12.78
C LEU A 335 -8.61 5.52 -11.62
N GLU A 336 -9.25 6.36 -10.79
CA GLU A 336 -10.17 5.94 -9.73
C GLU A 336 -11.40 5.23 -10.30
N ASP A 337 -11.99 5.76 -11.38
CA ASP A 337 -13.13 5.13 -12.07
C ASP A 337 -12.77 3.76 -12.66
N ILE A 338 -11.59 3.63 -13.28
CA ILE A 338 -11.10 2.35 -13.84
C ILE A 338 -10.78 1.35 -12.74
N ALA A 339 -10.11 1.79 -11.66
CA ALA A 339 -9.80 0.94 -10.52
C ALA A 339 -11.08 0.44 -9.83
N SER A 340 -12.11 1.29 -9.76
CA SER A 340 -13.44 0.91 -9.26
C SER A 340 -14.16 -0.07 -10.18
N GLN A 341 -14.11 0.13 -11.50
CA GLN A 341 -14.67 -0.81 -12.48
C GLN A 341 -13.98 -2.19 -12.46
N CYS A 342 -12.71 -2.22 -12.06
CA CYS A 342 -11.91 -3.43 -11.95
C CYS A 342 -11.90 -4.05 -10.54
N ASN A 343 -12.76 -3.58 -9.63
CA ASN A 343 -12.84 -4.05 -8.23
C ASN A 343 -11.47 -4.08 -7.53
N GLY A 344 -10.62 -3.08 -7.75
CA GLY A 344 -9.28 -3.04 -7.16
C GLY A 344 -8.25 -3.99 -7.80
N ASN A 345 -8.51 -4.55 -8.98
CA ASN A 345 -7.52 -5.37 -9.69
C ASN A 345 -6.57 -4.51 -10.56
N TYR A 346 -5.33 -4.35 -10.10
CA TYR A 346 -4.29 -3.58 -10.80
C TYR A 346 -4.02 -4.05 -12.22
N GLN A 347 -3.94 -5.37 -12.46
CA GLN A 347 -3.52 -5.90 -13.76
C GLN A 347 -4.59 -5.64 -14.82
N GLN A 348 -5.86 -5.83 -14.45
CA GLN A 348 -7.00 -5.57 -15.34
C GLN A 348 -7.15 -4.09 -15.68
N ALA A 349 -6.94 -3.20 -14.69
CA ALA A 349 -6.96 -1.75 -14.90
C ALA A 349 -5.78 -1.28 -15.78
N TYR A 350 -4.60 -1.88 -15.59
CA TYR A 350 -3.41 -1.59 -16.41
C TYR A 350 -3.62 -1.98 -17.88
N ASP A 351 -4.21 -3.15 -18.13
CA ASP A 351 -4.46 -3.62 -19.49
C ASP A 351 -5.50 -2.75 -20.22
N LEU A 352 -6.50 -2.21 -19.52
CA LEU A 352 -7.48 -1.26 -20.08
C LEU A 352 -6.89 0.11 -20.44
N LEU A 353 -5.83 0.54 -19.75
CA LEU A 353 -5.13 1.80 -20.00
C LEU A 353 -4.05 1.69 -21.07
N ASN A 354 -3.66 0.46 -21.43
CA ASN A 354 -2.60 0.17 -22.38
C ASN A 354 -3.12 -0.47 -23.70
N ALA A 355 -4.44 -0.58 -23.84
CA ALA A 355 -5.13 -0.90 -25.07
C ALA A 355 -5.39 0.37 -25.88
#